data_AF-A0A2G8BDT5-F1
#
_entry.id   AF-A0A2G8BDT5-F1
#
_cell.length_a   1.000
_cell.length_b   1.000
_cell.length_c   1.000
_cell.angle_alpha   90.00
_cell.angle_beta   90.00
_cell.angle_gamma   90.00
#
_symmetry.space_group_name_H-M   'P 1'
#
loop_
_entity.id
_entity.type
_entity.pdbx_description
1 polymer ?
#
loop_
_entity_poly.entity_id
_entity_poly.type
_entity_poly.pdbx_seq_one_letter_code
_entity_poly.pdbx_strand_id
1 'polypeptide(L)'
;MCSYPTKGRNRAARSTGGHGFLRVWMVVVAGVAAGTAVPVVLHTSRYGLTTGQLLLALFLWINVLVTFLEISLFLQINLIKERYAEYVLTYRGREFDRLIEFVTAPIRWSEVPRPRRWADGWATYALFDDAYASEKAFGFWGDTGNGFSTLIPSALFLYGMTYDVLPARWLGTLGVALFWQKLYGTVIYFWAYLYNRQFAGHAKRDVVFVVLLNVLWLLGPAWGLVVSIGMIRSGGFAFVR
;
A
#
# COMPACT_ATOMS: atom_id res chain seq x y z
N MET A 1 38.60 41.74 3.67
CA MET A 1 37.19 42.12 3.87
C MET A 1 36.57 42.40 2.51
N CYS A 2 35.79 41.46 1.98
CA CYS A 2 34.89 41.70 0.87
C CYS A 2 33.72 40.73 1.00
N SER A 3 32.52 41.27 0.79
CA SER A 3 31.21 40.80 1.20
C SER A 3 30.75 39.49 0.55
N TYR A 4 30.18 38.61 1.37
CA TYR A 4 29.31 37.51 0.93
C TYR A 4 28.00 38.06 0.34
N PRO A 5 27.53 37.58 -0.83
CA PRO A 5 26.17 37.83 -1.27
C PRO A 5 25.21 36.81 -0.65
N THR A 6 24.54 37.22 0.43
CA THR A 6 23.30 36.61 0.92
C THR A 6 22.10 37.23 0.19
N LYS A 7 21.57 36.58 -0.85
CA LYS A 7 20.18 36.77 -1.31
C LYS A 7 19.82 35.76 -2.40
N GLY A 8 18.92 34.84 -2.07
CA GLY A 8 18.40 33.85 -3.01
C GLY A 8 17.59 32.71 -2.37
N ARG A 9 17.70 32.51 -1.04
CA ARG A 9 16.75 31.69 -0.27
C ARG A 9 15.52 32.53 0.05
N ASN A 10 14.51 32.50 -0.82
CA ASN A 10 13.09 32.76 -0.52
C ASN A 10 12.23 32.53 -1.78
N ARG A 11 12.18 31.29 -2.26
CA ARG A 11 11.06 30.77 -3.06
C ARG A 11 10.50 29.51 -2.40
N ALA A 12 10.20 29.64 -1.10
CA ALA A 12 9.23 28.78 -0.44
C ALA A 12 7.99 29.63 -0.15
N ALA A 13 6.84 28.95 -0.21
CA ALA A 13 5.56 29.42 0.31
C ALA A 13 4.90 30.59 -0.42
N ARG A 14 4.24 30.25 -1.53
CA ARG A 14 2.80 30.51 -1.73
C ARG A 14 2.34 29.67 -2.92
N SER A 15 2.29 28.34 -2.75
CA SER A 15 1.21 27.63 -3.42
C SER A 15 -0.05 28.15 -2.78
N THR A 16 -0.76 29.01 -3.49
CA THR A 16 -2.13 29.42 -3.21
C THR A 16 -2.90 28.20 -2.72
N GLY A 17 -3.19 28.20 -1.41
CA GLY A 17 -3.98 27.17 -0.77
C GLY A 17 -5.35 27.17 -1.42
N GLY A 18 -5.55 26.28 -2.38
CA GLY A 18 -6.90 25.92 -2.76
C GLY A 18 -7.53 25.29 -1.52
N HIS A 19 -8.51 25.96 -0.93
CA HIS A 19 -9.38 25.43 0.12
C HIS A 19 -10.21 24.27 -0.44
N GLY A 20 -9.55 23.18 -0.84
CA GLY A 20 -10.22 21.94 -1.21
C GLY A 20 -10.74 21.26 0.05
N PHE A 21 -12.03 20.97 0.08
CA PHE A 21 -12.66 20.19 1.15
C PHE A 21 -12.05 18.78 1.26
N LEU A 22 -11.70 18.20 0.11
CA LEU A 22 -11.20 16.83 0.00
C LEU A 22 -9.80 16.67 0.61
N ARG A 23 -9.67 15.69 1.51
CA ARG A 23 -8.42 15.33 2.19
C ARG A 23 -7.90 13.97 1.73
N VAL A 24 -6.60 13.73 1.85
CA VAL A 24 -6.00 12.44 1.46
C VAL A 24 -6.67 11.26 2.17
N TRP A 25 -6.90 11.35 3.48
CA TRP A 25 -7.57 10.28 4.22
C TRP A 25 -8.98 9.99 3.69
N MET A 26 -9.73 11.01 3.26
CA MET A 26 -11.08 10.84 2.72
C MET A 26 -11.02 10.04 1.41
N VAL A 27 -10.04 10.33 0.55
CA VAL A 27 -9.84 9.59 -0.71
C VAL A 27 -9.47 8.14 -0.43
N VAL A 28 -8.55 7.89 0.49
CA VAL A 28 -8.12 6.52 0.85
C VAL A 28 -9.30 5.74 1.45
N VAL A 29 -10.01 6.31 2.43
CA VAL A 29 -11.16 5.65 3.08
C VAL A 29 -12.28 5.40 2.09
N ALA A 30 -12.65 6.40 1.28
CA ALA A 30 -13.69 6.23 0.26
C ALA A 30 -13.28 5.20 -0.80
N GLY A 31 -12.01 5.20 -1.22
CA GLY A 31 -11.46 4.23 -2.16
C GLY A 31 -11.56 2.80 -1.63
N VAL A 32 -11.12 2.56 -0.39
CA VAL A 32 -11.20 1.25 0.27
C VAL A 32 -12.66 0.82 0.44
N ALA A 33 -13.51 1.70 0.97
CA ALA A 33 -14.91 1.38 1.25
C ALA A 33 -15.69 1.08 -0.04
N ALA A 34 -15.62 1.97 -1.04
CA ALA A 34 -16.38 1.82 -2.27
C ALA A 34 -15.94 0.59 -3.07
N GLY A 35 -14.64 0.40 -3.26
CA GLY A 35 -14.17 -0.73 -4.06
C GLY A 35 -14.15 -2.08 -3.33
N THR A 36 -14.35 -2.09 -2.00
CA THR A 36 -14.73 -3.32 -1.28
C THR A 36 -16.23 -3.57 -1.36
N ALA A 37 -17.05 -2.53 -1.20
CA ALA A 37 -18.51 -2.66 -1.18
C ALA A 37 -19.05 -3.21 -2.51
N VAL A 38 -18.54 -2.73 -3.66
CA VAL A 38 -18.97 -3.20 -4.99
C VAL A 38 -18.85 -4.72 -5.16
N PRO A 39 -17.66 -5.35 -5.07
CA PRO A 39 -17.53 -6.80 -5.24
C PRO A 39 -18.27 -7.60 -4.17
N VAL A 40 -18.38 -7.10 -2.94
CA VAL A 40 -19.14 -7.75 -1.85
C VAL A 40 -20.63 -7.74 -2.14
N VAL A 41 -21.20 -6.61 -2.57
CA VAL A 41 -22.63 -6.52 -2.93
C VAL A 41 -22.94 -7.43 -4.12
N LEU A 42 -22.09 -7.39 -5.15
CA LEU A 42 -22.25 -8.25 -6.32
C LEU A 42 -22.21 -9.73 -5.94
N HIS A 43 -21.27 -10.12 -5.06
CA HIS A 43 -21.18 -11.49 -4.56
C HIS A 43 -22.39 -11.89 -3.72
N THR A 44 -22.77 -11.04 -2.77
CA THR A 44 -23.89 -11.27 -1.85
C THR A 44 -25.21 -11.43 -2.59
N SER A 45 -25.42 -10.67 -3.68
CA SER A 45 -26.61 -10.79 -4.51
C SER A 45 -26.77 -12.14 -5.22
N ARG A 46 -25.68 -12.92 -5.32
CA ARG A 46 -25.65 -14.21 -6.04
C ARG A 46 -25.56 -15.42 -5.12
N TYR A 47 -24.73 -15.33 -4.09
CA TYR A 47 -24.36 -16.47 -3.25
C TYR A 47 -24.60 -16.21 -1.75
N GLY A 48 -25.02 -15.00 -1.38
CA GLY A 48 -25.12 -14.58 0.02
C GLY A 48 -23.78 -14.07 0.57
N LEU A 49 -23.80 -13.59 1.82
CA LEU A 49 -22.63 -13.03 2.47
C LEU A 49 -21.85 -14.14 3.17
N THR A 50 -20.57 -14.30 2.83
CA THR A 50 -19.65 -15.16 3.57
C THR A 50 -18.52 -14.32 4.16
N THR A 51 -18.20 -14.54 5.44
CA THR A 51 -17.10 -13.82 6.12
C THR A 51 -15.78 -14.01 5.39
N GLY A 52 -15.55 -15.22 4.87
CA GLY A 52 -14.35 -15.56 4.10
C GLY A 52 -14.22 -14.73 2.82
N GLN A 53 -15.31 -14.56 2.06
CA GLN A 53 -15.31 -13.74 0.86
C GLN A 53 -15.18 -12.25 1.19
N LEU A 54 -15.86 -11.75 2.23
CA LEU A 54 -15.78 -10.35 2.66
C LEU A 54 -14.34 -9.95 3.00
N LEU A 55 -13.67 -10.74 3.84
CA LEU A 55 -12.29 -10.47 4.26
C LEU A 55 -11.33 -10.52 3.06
N LEU A 56 -11.52 -11.48 2.16
CA LEU A 56 -10.68 -11.64 0.99
C LEU A 56 -10.93 -10.53 -0.05
N ALA A 57 -12.17 -10.08 -0.20
CA ALA A 57 -12.53 -8.96 -1.07
C ALA A 57 -11.93 -7.64 -0.57
N LEU A 58 -12.02 -7.38 0.73
CA LEU A 58 -11.37 -6.24 1.37
C LEU A 58 -9.85 -6.27 1.14
N PHE A 59 -9.21 -7.41 1.43
CA PHE A 59 -7.77 -7.57 1.25
C PHE A 59 -7.32 -7.37 -0.21
N LEU A 60 -7.99 -8.02 -1.16
CA LEU A 60 -7.64 -7.93 -2.58
C LEU A 60 -7.83 -6.52 -3.12
N TRP A 61 -8.89 -5.83 -2.70
CA TRP A 61 -9.10 -4.45 -3.11
C TRP A 61 -8.08 -3.49 -2.49
N ILE A 62 -7.74 -3.66 -1.21
CA ILE A 62 -6.62 -2.92 -0.59
C ILE A 62 -5.35 -3.17 -1.39
N ASN A 63 -5.06 -4.42 -1.81
CA ASN A 63 -3.91 -4.70 -2.65
C ASN A 63 -3.99 -3.99 -4.01
N VAL A 64 -5.15 -3.92 -4.66
CA VAL A 64 -5.32 -3.14 -5.91
C VAL A 64 -4.98 -1.66 -5.70
N LEU A 65 -5.38 -1.06 -4.58
CA LEU A 65 -5.03 0.33 -4.27
C LEU A 65 -3.53 0.48 -3.94
N VAL A 66 -2.98 -0.43 -3.14
CA VAL A 66 -1.57 -0.40 -2.74
C VAL A 66 -0.66 -0.63 -3.92
N THR A 67 -0.97 -1.55 -4.84
CA THR A 67 -0.18 -1.76 -6.06
C THR A 67 -0.06 -0.51 -6.92
N PHE A 68 -1.11 0.33 -6.99
CA PHE A 68 -1.01 1.65 -7.60
C PHE A 68 -0.05 2.59 -6.84
N LEU A 69 -0.07 2.56 -5.50
CA LEU A 69 0.90 3.30 -4.69
C LEU A 69 2.33 2.78 -4.91
N GLU A 70 2.55 1.47 -4.96
CA GLU A 70 3.85 0.85 -5.18
C GLU A 70 4.41 1.12 -6.59
N ILE A 71 3.55 1.15 -7.62
CA ILE A 71 3.94 1.65 -8.94
C ILE A 71 4.35 3.13 -8.84
N SER A 72 3.66 3.92 -8.02
CA SER A 72 4.03 5.32 -7.77
C SER A 72 5.37 5.45 -7.04
N LEU A 73 5.69 4.54 -6.12
CA LEU A 73 7.01 4.43 -5.49
C LEU A 73 8.11 4.24 -6.54
N PHE A 74 7.93 3.27 -7.44
CA PHE A 74 8.88 3.02 -8.53
C PHE A 74 9.07 4.25 -9.41
N LEU A 75 7.97 4.84 -9.89
CA LEU A 75 8.00 5.96 -10.83
C LEU A 75 8.56 7.26 -10.22
N GLN A 76 8.57 7.40 -8.89
CA GLN A 76 8.91 8.65 -8.22
C GLN A 76 10.07 8.53 -7.23
N ILE A 77 10.86 7.46 -7.30
CA ILE A 77 11.93 7.19 -6.32
C ILE A 77 12.93 8.35 -6.13
N ASN A 78 13.27 9.07 -7.21
CA ASN A 78 14.16 10.24 -7.10
C ASN A 78 13.52 11.37 -6.28
N LEU A 79 12.24 11.66 -6.52
CA LEU A 79 11.50 12.66 -5.74
C LEU A 79 11.34 12.20 -4.28
N ILE A 80 11.12 10.91 -4.05
CA ILE A 80 11.00 10.33 -2.71
C ILE A 80 12.31 10.51 -1.94
N LYS A 81 13.46 10.24 -2.56
CA LYS A 81 14.78 10.46 -1.96
C LYS A 81 15.02 11.92 -1.58
N GLU A 82 14.71 12.85 -2.48
CA GLU A 82 14.82 14.29 -2.23
C GLU A 82 13.95 14.72 -1.04
N ARG A 83 12.67 14.33 -1.05
CA ARG A 83 11.72 14.65 0.02
C ARG A 83 12.08 13.99 1.34
N TYR A 84 12.53 12.74 1.30
CA TYR A 84 12.99 12.03 2.49
C TYR A 84 14.16 12.76 3.14
N ALA A 85 15.16 13.20 2.37
CA ALA A 85 16.28 13.98 2.89
C ALA A 85 15.82 15.29 3.56
N GLU A 86 14.85 16.00 2.98
CA GLU A 86 14.24 17.19 3.60
C GLU A 86 13.47 16.86 4.88
N TYR A 87 12.72 15.76 4.87
CA TYR A 87 11.86 15.37 5.98
C TYR A 87 12.65 14.84 7.17
N VAL A 88 13.76 14.13 6.96
CA VAL A 88 14.63 13.68 8.05
C VAL A 88 15.15 14.87 8.85
N LEU A 89 15.55 15.96 8.18
CA LEU A 89 16.05 17.17 8.85
C LEU A 89 14.97 17.85 9.72
N THR A 90 13.70 17.67 9.37
CA THR A 90 12.59 18.43 9.97
C THR A 90 11.76 17.59 10.96
N TYR A 91 11.58 16.30 10.69
CA TYR A 91 10.60 15.43 11.34
C TYR A 91 11.19 14.20 12.02
N ARG A 92 12.52 14.01 12.07
CA ARG A 92 13.10 12.90 12.85
C ARG A 92 12.69 13.02 14.34
N GLY A 93 12.18 11.93 14.91
CA GLY A 93 11.56 11.89 16.25
C GLY A 93 10.12 12.45 16.31
N ARG A 94 9.60 12.96 15.18
CA ARG A 94 8.26 13.53 14.97
C ARG A 94 7.60 12.97 13.71
N GLU A 95 7.87 11.71 13.40
CA GLU A 95 7.45 11.02 12.18
C GLU A 95 5.92 11.02 12.03
N PHE A 96 5.19 10.83 13.13
CA PHE A 96 3.74 10.91 13.17
C PHE A 96 3.19 12.30 12.82
N ASP A 97 3.90 13.39 13.14
CA ASP A 97 3.44 14.74 12.81
C ASP A 97 3.40 14.90 11.28
N ARG A 98 4.46 14.40 10.60
CA ARG A 98 4.50 14.36 9.14
C ARG A 98 3.39 13.49 8.56
N LEU A 99 3.12 12.33 9.16
CA LEU A 99 2.02 11.45 8.75
C LEU A 99 0.67 12.17 8.84
N ILE A 100 0.38 12.83 9.96
CA ILE A 100 -0.85 13.59 10.16
C ILE A 100 -0.97 14.72 9.13
N GLU A 101 0.10 15.48 8.91
CA GLU A 101 0.15 16.53 7.89
C GLU A 101 -0.12 15.98 6.48
N PHE A 102 0.41 14.79 6.13
CA PHE A 102 0.17 14.17 4.84
C PHE A 102 -1.29 13.74 4.67
N VAL A 103 -1.84 12.99 5.64
CA VAL A 103 -3.20 12.43 5.52
C VAL A 103 -4.27 13.52 5.60
N THR A 104 -3.99 14.63 6.27
CA THR A 104 -4.89 15.80 6.37
C THR A 104 -4.62 16.86 5.30
N ALA A 105 -3.61 16.69 4.45
CA ALA A 105 -3.36 17.61 3.34
C ALA A 105 -4.55 17.63 2.36
N PRO A 106 -4.88 18.80 1.81
CA PRO A 106 -5.87 18.88 0.75
C PRO A 106 -5.38 18.13 -0.50
N ILE A 107 -6.33 17.56 -1.26
CA ILE A 107 -6.04 16.87 -2.52
C ILE A 107 -7.15 17.18 -3.53
N ARG A 108 -6.78 17.46 -4.79
CA ARG A 108 -7.74 17.61 -5.88
C ARG A 108 -8.01 16.26 -6.53
N TRP A 109 -9.21 16.03 -7.05
CA TRP A 109 -9.55 14.81 -7.80
C TRP A 109 -8.57 14.54 -8.95
N SER A 110 -8.11 15.58 -9.64
CA SER A 110 -7.12 15.47 -10.72
C SER A 110 -5.74 15.00 -10.26
N GLU A 111 -5.45 15.05 -8.95
CA GLU A 111 -4.19 14.63 -8.34
C GLU A 111 -4.22 13.20 -7.80
N VAL A 112 -5.41 12.65 -7.54
CA VAL A 112 -5.60 11.27 -7.07
C VAL A 112 -4.93 10.25 -8.01
N PRO A 113 -5.06 10.31 -9.34
CA PRO A 113 -4.39 9.34 -10.21
C PRO A 113 -2.92 9.69 -10.50
N ARG A 114 -2.36 10.79 -9.97
CA ARG A 114 -1.01 11.24 -10.31
C ARG A 114 0.03 10.60 -9.39
N PRO A 115 0.98 9.80 -9.89
CA PRO A 115 2.02 9.16 -9.06
C PRO A 115 2.79 10.15 -8.19
N ARG A 116 3.08 11.33 -8.75
CA ARG A 116 3.80 12.42 -8.06
C ARG A 116 3.13 12.85 -6.75
N ARG A 117 1.79 12.77 -6.64
CA ARG A 117 1.08 13.15 -5.40
C ARG A 117 1.37 12.16 -4.27
N TRP A 118 1.54 10.89 -4.60
CA TRP A 118 1.76 9.79 -3.66
C TRP A 118 3.23 9.63 -3.27
N ALA A 119 4.15 10.26 -4.01
CA ALA A 119 5.56 10.37 -3.61
C ALA A 119 5.73 11.00 -2.21
N ASP A 120 4.91 11.99 -1.86
CA ASP A 120 4.94 12.58 -0.51
C ASP A 120 4.55 11.58 0.57
N GLY A 121 3.62 10.66 0.26
CA GLY A 121 3.20 9.59 1.15
C GLY A 121 4.32 8.59 1.38
N TRP A 122 4.99 8.16 0.31
CA TRP A 122 6.16 7.28 0.40
C TRP A 122 7.34 7.93 1.11
N ALA A 123 7.64 9.20 0.85
CA ALA A 123 8.68 9.93 1.58
C ALA A 123 8.34 10.08 3.07
N THR A 124 7.06 10.22 3.40
CA THR A 124 6.58 10.21 4.80
C THR A 124 6.73 8.83 5.42
N TYR A 125 6.38 7.77 4.70
CA TYR A 125 6.56 6.39 5.18
C TYR A 125 8.04 6.02 5.35
N ALA A 126 8.91 6.54 4.47
CA ALA A 126 10.35 6.35 4.57
C ALA A 126 10.96 6.92 5.85
N LEU A 127 10.27 7.85 6.53
CA LEU A 127 10.66 8.28 7.87
C LEU A 127 10.54 7.18 8.91
N PHE A 128 9.63 6.22 8.73
CA PHE A 128 9.45 5.05 9.61
C PHE A 128 10.32 3.87 9.19
N ASP A 129 10.62 3.75 7.90
CA ASP A 129 11.47 2.71 7.32
C ASP A 129 12.24 3.25 6.11
N ASP A 130 13.53 3.52 6.31
CA ASP A 130 14.37 4.18 5.30
C ASP A 130 14.62 3.32 4.04
N ALA A 131 14.28 2.02 4.08
CA ALA A 131 14.33 1.13 2.94
C ALA A 131 13.57 1.68 1.73
N TYR A 132 12.48 2.43 1.96
CA TYR A 132 11.64 3.00 0.90
C TYR A 132 12.24 4.24 0.22
N ALA A 133 13.33 4.78 0.76
CA ALA A 133 14.16 5.79 0.10
C ALA A 133 15.40 5.18 -0.59
N SER A 134 15.51 3.86 -0.68
CA SER A 134 16.70 3.18 -1.21
C SER A 134 16.36 2.09 -2.22
N GLU A 135 16.82 2.26 -3.46
CA GLU A 135 16.71 1.24 -4.52
C GLU A 135 17.58 -0.01 -4.27
N LYS A 136 18.41 0.00 -3.23
CA LYS A 136 19.21 -1.16 -2.83
C LYS A 136 18.49 -2.05 -1.83
N ALA A 137 17.40 -1.57 -1.23
CA ALA A 137 16.71 -2.28 -0.17
C ALA A 137 15.71 -3.29 -0.73
N PHE A 138 15.52 -4.39 0.03
CA PHE A 138 14.49 -5.37 -0.29
C PHE A 138 13.09 -4.76 -0.32
N GLY A 139 12.76 -3.87 0.64
CA GLY A 139 11.44 -3.22 0.70
C GLY A 139 11.06 -2.53 -0.61
N PHE A 140 11.98 -1.80 -1.23
CA PHE A 140 11.76 -1.16 -2.52
C PHE A 140 11.41 -2.18 -3.62
N TRP A 141 12.21 -3.24 -3.78
CA TRP A 141 11.99 -4.23 -4.85
C TRP A 141 10.82 -5.16 -4.57
N GLY A 142 10.57 -5.51 -3.31
CA GLY A 142 9.43 -6.31 -2.89
C GLY A 142 8.11 -5.62 -3.24
N ASP A 143 7.97 -4.36 -2.82
CA ASP A 143 6.75 -3.59 -3.03
C ASP A 143 6.57 -3.19 -4.50
N THR A 144 7.60 -2.67 -5.17
CA THR A 144 7.46 -2.34 -6.61
C THR A 144 7.19 -3.59 -7.46
N GLY A 145 7.81 -4.73 -7.12
CA GLY A 145 7.50 -6.03 -7.68
C GLY A 145 6.04 -6.43 -7.47
N ASN A 146 5.50 -6.28 -6.26
CA ASN A 146 4.08 -6.50 -5.97
C ASN A 146 3.18 -5.58 -6.83
N GLY A 147 3.56 -4.31 -6.94
CA GLY A 147 2.88 -3.29 -7.74
C GLY A 147 2.64 -3.72 -9.18
N PHE A 148 3.71 -4.11 -9.87
CA PHE A 148 3.63 -4.50 -11.28
C PHE A 148 3.08 -5.90 -11.51
N SER A 149 3.32 -6.84 -10.59
CA SER A 149 2.94 -8.25 -10.81
C SER A 149 1.53 -8.60 -10.32
N THR A 150 0.97 -7.87 -9.35
CA THR A 150 -0.24 -8.33 -8.65
C THR A 150 -1.49 -7.48 -8.85
N LEU A 151 -1.40 -6.31 -9.49
CA LEU A 151 -2.56 -5.46 -9.78
C LEU A 151 -3.66 -6.23 -10.55
N ILE A 152 -3.31 -6.76 -11.73
CA ILE A 152 -4.26 -7.50 -12.59
C ILE A 152 -4.67 -8.83 -11.93
N PRO A 153 -3.74 -9.68 -11.42
CA PRO A 153 -4.11 -10.90 -10.72
C PRO A 153 -5.06 -10.69 -9.53
N SER A 154 -4.92 -9.60 -8.78
CA SER A 154 -5.77 -9.34 -7.62
C SER A 154 -7.19 -8.97 -8.04
N ALA A 155 -7.33 -8.12 -9.07
CA ALA A 155 -8.63 -7.81 -9.65
C ALA A 155 -9.29 -9.05 -10.27
N LEU A 156 -8.52 -9.86 -11.00
CA LEU A 156 -9.00 -11.11 -11.59
C LEU A 156 -9.47 -12.10 -10.52
N PHE A 157 -8.71 -12.26 -9.43
CA PHE A 157 -9.11 -13.11 -8.31
C PHE A 157 -10.38 -12.57 -7.63
N LEU A 158 -10.43 -11.25 -7.37
CA LEU A 158 -11.55 -10.58 -6.72
C LEU A 158 -12.88 -10.84 -7.43
N TYR A 159 -12.93 -10.63 -8.74
CA TYR A 159 -14.14 -10.85 -9.54
C TYR A 159 -14.32 -12.32 -9.93
N GLY A 160 -13.24 -13.09 -10.04
CA GLY A 160 -13.26 -14.52 -10.32
C GLY A 160 -13.98 -15.34 -9.25
N MET A 161 -13.94 -14.91 -7.98
CA MET A 161 -14.73 -15.51 -6.90
C MET A 161 -16.25 -15.44 -7.16
N THR A 162 -16.71 -14.46 -7.96
CA THR A 162 -18.14 -14.15 -8.17
C THR A 162 -18.65 -14.52 -9.57
N TYR A 163 -17.82 -14.43 -10.61
CA TYR A 163 -18.28 -14.49 -12.01
C TYR A 163 -17.77 -15.67 -12.82
N ASP A 164 -17.23 -16.72 -12.18
CA ASP A 164 -16.71 -17.91 -12.89
C ASP A 164 -15.78 -17.57 -14.07
N VAL A 165 -15.00 -16.48 -13.93
CA VAL A 165 -14.11 -15.97 -15.00
C VAL A 165 -13.06 -17.01 -15.40
N LEU A 166 -12.67 -17.85 -14.44
CA LEU A 166 -11.78 -19.00 -14.63
C LEU A 166 -12.37 -20.20 -13.89
N PRO A 167 -12.09 -21.45 -14.32
CA PRO A 167 -12.41 -22.61 -13.51
C PRO A 167 -11.69 -22.55 -12.16
N ALA A 168 -12.33 -23.05 -11.09
CA ALA A 168 -11.84 -22.92 -9.72
C ALA A 168 -10.38 -23.36 -9.53
N ARG A 169 -9.95 -24.44 -10.21
CA ARG A 169 -8.56 -24.89 -10.15
C ARG A 169 -7.57 -23.85 -10.68
N TRP A 170 -7.89 -23.20 -11.80
CA TRP A 170 -7.04 -22.17 -12.39
C TRP A 170 -7.02 -20.91 -11.53
N LEU A 171 -8.18 -20.48 -11.01
CA LEU A 171 -8.23 -19.34 -10.10
C LEU A 171 -7.46 -19.63 -8.81
N GLY A 172 -7.56 -20.85 -8.28
CA GLY A 172 -6.79 -21.30 -7.13
C GLY A 172 -5.29 -21.34 -7.39
N THR A 173 -4.84 -21.83 -8.55
CA THR A 173 -3.41 -21.78 -8.92
C THR A 173 -2.89 -20.35 -9.00
N LEU A 174 -3.66 -19.45 -9.63
CA LEU A 174 -3.34 -18.02 -9.64
C LEU A 174 -3.24 -17.46 -8.21
N GLY A 175 -4.22 -17.80 -7.36
CA GLY A 175 -4.24 -17.40 -5.96
C GLY A 175 -3.03 -17.89 -5.16
N VAL A 176 -2.62 -19.15 -5.34
CA VAL A 176 -1.42 -19.68 -4.68
C VAL A 176 -0.20 -18.84 -5.03
N ALA A 177 0.04 -18.54 -6.31
CA ALA A 177 1.15 -17.67 -6.72
C ALA A 177 1.02 -16.26 -6.12
N LEU A 178 -0.18 -15.67 -6.23
CA LEU A 178 -0.48 -14.32 -5.78
C LEU A 178 -0.30 -14.10 -4.27
N PHE A 179 -0.80 -15.04 -3.46
CA PHE A 179 -0.80 -14.94 -2.01
C PHE A 179 0.52 -15.45 -1.42
N TRP A 180 1.14 -16.48 -2.00
CA TRP A 180 2.45 -16.94 -1.56
C TRP A 180 3.51 -15.84 -1.71
N GLN A 181 3.53 -15.15 -2.85
CA GLN A 181 4.45 -14.04 -3.09
C GLN A 181 4.36 -12.98 -1.98
N LYS A 182 3.14 -12.57 -1.60
CA LYS A 182 2.91 -11.56 -0.55
C LYS A 182 3.30 -12.06 0.83
N LEU A 183 2.91 -13.29 1.18
CA LEU A 183 3.22 -13.87 2.48
C LEU A 183 4.73 -14.02 2.65
N TYR A 184 5.40 -14.64 1.68
CA TYR A 184 6.84 -14.84 1.70
C TYR A 184 7.58 -13.51 1.66
N GLY A 185 7.18 -12.58 0.80
CA GLY A 185 7.75 -11.23 0.73
C GLY A 185 7.68 -10.50 2.07
N THR A 186 6.54 -10.59 2.76
CA THR A 186 6.35 -9.98 4.10
C THR A 186 7.23 -10.65 5.16
N VAL A 187 7.41 -11.96 5.10
CA VAL A 187 8.34 -12.68 6.00
C VAL A 187 9.78 -12.21 5.78
N ILE A 188 10.21 -12.09 4.52
CA ILE A 188 11.56 -11.58 4.19
C ILE A 188 11.70 -10.11 4.60
N TYR A 189 10.66 -9.30 4.43
CA TYR A 189 10.63 -7.92 4.93
C TYR A 189 10.89 -7.86 6.43
N PHE A 190 10.12 -8.61 7.23
CA PHE A 190 10.32 -8.63 8.70
C PHE A 190 11.69 -9.18 9.09
N TRP A 191 12.19 -10.20 8.37
CA TRP A 191 13.54 -10.71 8.59
C TRP A 191 14.59 -9.61 8.39
N ALA A 192 14.52 -8.89 7.26
CA ALA A 192 15.43 -7.78 6.96
C ALA A 192 15.28 -6.63 7.97
N TYR A 193 14.04 -6.25 8.32
CA TYR A 193 13.72 -5.20 9.28
C TYR A 193 14.33 -5.49 10.66
N LEU A 194 14.22 -6.73 11.14
CA LEU A 194 14.76 -7.16 12.43
C LEU A 194 16.28 -7.31 12.39
N TYR A 195 16.81 -7.98 11.37
CA TYR A 195 18.25 -8.26 11.24
C TYR A 195 19.08 -6.99 11.07
N ASN A 196 18.62 -6.06 10.23
CA ASN A 196 19.28 -4.77 10.02
C ASN A 196 18.97 -3.75 11.12
N ARG A 197 18.10 -4.11 12.09
CA ARG A 197 17.68 -3.25 13.20
C ARG A 197 17.08 -1.93 12.71
N GLN A 198 16.22 -1.98 11.68
CA GLN A 198 15.56 -0.80 11.10
C GLN A 198 14.71 -0.02 12.12
N PHE A 199 14.28 -0.67 13.21
CA PHE A 199 13.60 -0.04 14.33
C PHE A 199 14.51 0.81 15.24
N ALA A 200 15.84 0.73 15.09
CA ALA A 200 16.77 1.42 15.98
C ALA A 200 16.65 2.95 15.84
N GLY A 201 16.49 3.64 16.97
CA GLY A 201 16.34 5.10 16.99
C GLY A 201 14.94 5.61 16.64
N HIS A 202 13.95 4.72 16.45
CA HIS A 202 12.54 5.07 16.31
C HIS A 202 11.79 5.04 17.65
N ALA A 203 10.73 5.83 17.78
CA ALA A 203 9.88 5.73 18.96
C ALA A 203 9.07 4.42 18.94
N LYS A 204 8.72 3.89 20.12
CA LYS A 204 7.93 2.63 20.21
C LYS A 204 6.64 2.67 19.40
N ARG A 205 5.96 3.82 19.36
CA ARG A 205 4.73 4.02 18.58
C ARG A 205 4.96 3.85 17.07
N ASP A 206 6.12 4.27 16.56
CA ASP A 206 6.49 4.22 15.15
C ASP A 206 6.73 2.76 14.75
N VAL A 207 7.43 2.02 15.61
CA VAL A 207 7.67 0.58 15.43
C VAL A 207 6.34 -0.19 15.45
N VAL A 208 5.46 0.10 16.42
CA VAL A 208 4.13 -0.53 16.48
C VAL A 208 3.31 -0.21 15.24
N PHE A 209 3.36 1.02 14.75
CA PHE A 209 2.68 1.43 13.53
C PHE A 209 3.15 0.63 12.31
N VAL A 210 4.46 0.49 12.11
CA VAL A 210 5.03 -0.34 11.02
C VAL A 210 4.58 -1.79 11.12
N VAL A 211 4.64 -2.38 12.33
CA VAL A 211 4.22 -3.77 12.54
C VAL A 211 2.72 -3.94 12.23
N LEU A 212 1.86 -3.07 12.76
CA LEU A 212 0.41 -3.16 12.56
C LEU A 212 0.01 -3.04 11.10
N LEU A 213 0.63 -2.12 10.34
CA LEU A 213 0.38 -1.99 8.91
C LEU A 213 0.74 -3.28 8.15
N ASN A 214 1.79 -3.98 8.57
CA ASN A 214 2.27 -5.18 7.91
C ASN A 214 1.58 -6.48 8.34
N VAL A 215 0.86 -6.50 9.46
CA VAL A 215 0.05 -7.68 9.88
C VAL A 215 -0.99 -8.06 8.83
N LEU A 216 -1.58 -7.06 8.14
CA LEU A 216 -2.52 -7.30 7.05
C LEU A 216 -1.92 -8.17 5.94
N TRP A 217 -0.64 -7.97 5.62
CA TRP A 217 0.11 -8.69 4.60
C TRP A 217 0.57 -10.09 5.03
N LEU A 218 0.36 -10.45 6.31
CA LEU A 218 0.49 -11.83 6.78
C LEU A 218 -0.88 -12.54 6.76
N LEU A 219 -1.89 -11.93 7.39
CA LEU A 219 -3.20 -12.57 7.59
C LEU A 219 -4.00 -12.71 6.30
N GLY A 220 -4.03 -11.65 5.48
CA GLY A 220 -4.76 -11.65 4.21
C GLY A 220 -4.26 -12.74 3.26
N PRO A 221 -2.95 -12.80 2.95
CA PRO A 221 -2.39 -13.85 2.11
C PRO A 221 -2.50 -15.25 2.70
N ALA A 222 -2.34 -15.43 4.02
CA ALA A 222 -2.55 -16.74 4.64
C ALA A 222 -3.98 -17.25 4.42
N TRP A 223 -4.99 -16.40 4.61
CA TRP A 223 -6.37 -16.74 4.30
C TRP A 223 -6.59 -17.00 2.80
N GLY A 224 -6.01 -16.17 1.94
CA GLY A 224 -6.05 -16.35 0.49
C GLY A 224 -5.45 -17.69 0.04
N LEU A 225 -4.37 -18.15 0.67
CA LEU A 225 -3.77 -19.47 0.41
C LEU A 225 -4.72 -20.61 0.78
N VAL A 226 -5.37 -20.54 1.96
CA VAL A 226 -6.37 -21.54 2.38
C VAL A 226 -7.48 -21.66 1.34
N VAL A 227 -8.05 -20.52 0.94
CA VAL A 227 -9.11 -20.47 -0.10
C VAL A 227 -8.60 -21.04 -1.43
N SER A 228 -7.40 -20.64 -1.85
CA SER A 228 -6.81 -21.07 -3.13
C SER A 228 -6.56 -22.58 -3.19
N ILE A 229 -6.00 -23.14 -2.13
CA ILE A 229 -5.79 -24.59 -1.99
C ILE A 229 -7.14 -25.32 -1.95
N GLY A 230 -8.13 -24.76 -1.25
CA GLY A 230 -9.50 -25.27 -1.22
C GLY A 230 -10.13 -25.38 -2.61
N MET A 231 -9.98 -24.33 -3.44
CA MET A 231 -10.47 -24.33 -4.82
C MET A 231 -9.75 -25.36 -5.70
N ILE A 232 -8.44 -25.50 -5.56
CA ILE A 232 -7.66 -26.51 -6.31
C ILE A 232 -8.14 -27.92 -5.96
N ARG A 233 -8.25 -28.22 -4.66
CA ARG A 233 -8.60 -29.57 -4.17
C ARG A 233 -10.04 -29.97 -4.50
N SER A 234 -10.98 -29.05 -4.29
CA SER A 234 -12.40 -29.32 -4.53
C SER A 234 -12.79 -29.21 -6.01
N GLY A 235 -12.03 -28.46 -6.81
CA GLY A 235 -12.43 -28.10 -8.17
C GLY A 235 -13.64 -27.17 -8.23
N GLY A 236 -14.02 -26.54 -7.10
CA GLY A 236 -15.18 -25.66 -7.01
C GLY A 236 -14.94 -24.44 -6.11
N PHE A 237 -15.97 -23.61 -5.96
CA PHE A 237 -15.90 -22.31 -5.28
C PHE A 237 -16.53 -22.29 -3.88
N ALA A 238 -16.87 -23.46 -3.31
CA ALA A 238 -17.60 -23.57 -2.05
C ALA A 238 -16.91 -22.90 -0.83
N PHE A 239 -15.61 -22.63 -0.89
CA PHE A 239 -14.90 -21.89 0.17
C PHE A 239 -15.20 -20.39 0.18
N VAL A 240 -15.75 -19.86 -0.92
CA VAL A 240 -16.02 -18.44 -1.12
C VAL A 240 -17.45 -18.18 -1.58
N ARG A 241 -18.30 -19.20 -1.72
CA ARG A 241 -19.71 -19.14 -2.14
C ARG A 241 -20.58 -19.96 -1.20
#